data_AF-A0A367YRV1-F1
#
_entry.id   AF-A0A367YRV1-F1
#
_cell.length_a   1.000
_cell.length_b   1.000
_cell.length_c   1.000
_cell.angle_alpha   90.00
_cell.angle_beta   90.00
_cell.angle_gamma   90.00
#
_symmetry.space_group_name_H-M   'P 1'
#
loop_
_entity.id
_entity.type
_entity.pdbx_description
1 polymer ?
#
loop_
_entity_poly.entity_id
_entity_poly.type
_entity_poly.pdbx_seq_one_letter_code
_entity_poly.pdbx_strand_id
1 'polypeptide(L)'
;MRTEADWLRPGPADPPRWGHRDGLTVGLSPLPGPRGLLRVYTPYLGHRPERMVNYVAVEPVTRRGLRRGFSELERSRLDDEPGLTMWTGDGRLPDPGRLAVVDGVEVLTVLVRCERFASGAEVDLRVRFRADRPHEVELAAAATATSRPLRSCVLTATMGNYARLRTLRLAGREVHARQLWPWHRGDRFTLRASFGLGALPREPDGTAVVAARGDEDDPAGADYEPSVLPHWHWQGERAEQAWVVPDPHPRLRAQVNGRVTYWASSAPIPGGVAFENLEVREPYRPWRPLVFRVTPLPGTSDSG
;
A
#
# COMPACT_ATOMS: atom_id res chain seq x y z
N MET A 1 21.76 -21.27 -15.55
CA MET A 1 22.28 -19.92 -15.85
C MET A 1 21.38 -18.94 -15.11
N ARG A 2 21.84 -18.33 -14.01
CA ARG A 2 21.01 -17.37 -13.26
C ARG A 2 20.96 -16.09 -14.08
N THR A 3 19.79 -15.74 -14.60
CA THR A 3 19.52 -14.37 -15.02
C THR A 3 19.58 -13.52 -13.76
N GLU A 4 20.59 -12.64 -13.69
CA GLU A 4 20.66 -11.56 -12.71
C GLU A 4 19.33 -10.79 -12.77
N ALA A 5 18.75 -10.43 -11.62
CA ALA A 5 17.48 -9.73 -11.64
C ALA A 5 17.69 -8.30 -12.17
N ASP A 6 16.86 -7.88 -13.14
CA ASP A 6 16.94 -6.52 -13.68
C ASP A 6 16.28 -5.52 -12.70
N TRP A 7 17.12 -4.98 -11.82
CA TRP A 7 16.72 -4.03 -10.79
C TRP A 7 16.63 -2.61 -11.32
N LEU A 8 15.52 -1.95 -11.00
CA LEU A 8 15.41 -0.50 -11.05
C LEU A 8 15.99 0.09 -9.76
N ARG A 9 17.02 0.92 -9.90
CA ARG A 9 17.70 1.63 -8.81
C ARG A 9 18.04 3.05 -9.29
N PRO A 10 17.70 4.10 -8.55
CA PRO A 10 17.94 5.46 -9.00
C PRO A 10 19.41 5.86 -8.80
N GLY A 11 20.00 6.47 -9.83
CA GLY A 11 21.18 7.30 -9.69
C GLY A 11 20.82 8.74 -9.23
N PRO A 12 21.82 9.62 -9.06
CA PRO A 12 21.62 10.98 -8.55
C PRO A 12 20.60 11.85 -9.29
N ALA A 13 20.46 11.65 -10.61
CA ALA A 13 19.55 12.41 -11.47
C ALA A 13 18.26 11.64 -11.81
N ASP A 14 18.16 10.38 -11.37
CA ASP A 14 17.01 9.55 -11.69
C ASP A 14 15.86 9.80 -10.72
N PRO A 15 14.60 9.59 -11.15
CA PRO A 15 13.47 9.65 -10.23
C PRO A 15 13.62 8.62 -9.09
N PRO A 16 13.26 8.95 -7.85
CA PRO A 16 13.44 8.07 -6.69
C PRO A 16 12.47 6.89 -6.74
N ARG A 17 12.82 5.84 -7.49
CA ARG A 17 12.03 4.64 -7.73
C ARG A 17 12.91 3.39 -7.70
N TRP A 18 12.49 2.38 -6.95
CA TRP A 18 13.21 1.13 -6.72
C TRP A 18 12.32 -0.09 -6.98
N GLY A 19 12.91 -1.21 -7.38
CA GLY A 19 12.20 -2.49 -7.49
C GLY A 19 12.60 -3.24 -8.76
N HIS A 20 11.67 -4.01 -9.32
CA HIS A 20 11.89 -4.76 -10.55
C HIS A 20 11.59 -3.89 -11.78
N ARG A 21 12.42 -3.92 -12.85
CA ARG A 21 12.15 -3.13 -14.06
C ARG A 21 10.77 -3.41 -14.66
N ASP A 22 10.43 -4.69 -14.78
CA ASP A 22 9.15 -5.16 -15.34
C ASP A 22 8.16 -5.63 -14.26
N GLY A 23 8.55 -5.57 -12.98
CA GLY A 23 7.73 -6.00 -11.85
C GLY A 23 7.27 -4.82 -10.99
N LEU A 24 6.92 -5.11 -9.74
CA LEU A 24 6.46 -4.12 -8.78
C LEU A 24 7.61 -3.19 -8.40
N THR A 25 7.33 -1.89 -8.40
CA THR A 25 8.27 -0.86 -7.93
C THR A 25 7.64 0.06 -6.89
N VAL A 26 8.48 0.66 -6.06
CA VAL A 26 8.10 1.66 -5.06
C VAL A 26 8.82 2.97 -5.37
N GLY A 27 8.11 4.09 -5.33
CA GLY A 27 8.68 5.42 -5.49
C GLY A 27 8.37 6.38 -4.34
N LEU A 28 9.11 7.48 -4.28
CA LEU A 28 8.94 8.57 -3.31
C LEU A 28 8.69 9.91 -4.00
N SER A 29 8.28 10.92 -3.22
CA SER A 29 8.30 12.33 -3.65
C SER A 29 9.73 12.69 -4.12
N PRO A 30 9.92 13.48 -5.19
CA PRO A 30 8.96 14.33 -5.89
C PRO A 30 8.21 13.69 -7.06
N LEU A 31 8.14 12.35 -7.16
CA LEU A 31 7.26 11.72 -8.14
C LEU A 31 5.80 12.21 -7.97
N PRO A 32 4.99 12.29 -9.06
CA PRO A 32 3.62 12.78 -8.99
C PRO A 32 2.77 12.14 -7.87
N GLY A 33 1.90 12.94 -7.26
CA GLY A 33 1.04 12.53 -6.14
C GLY A 33 1.41 13.17 -4.80
N PRO A 34 0.66 12.86 -3.72
CA PRO A 34 0.87 13.48 -2.41
C PRO A 34 2.23 13.12 -1.81
N ARG A 35 2.74 13.99 -0.93
CA ARG A 35 3.91 13.69 -0.09
C ARG A 35 3.50 12.78 1.08
N GLY A 36 4.48 12.19 1.77
CA GLY A 36 4.25 11.34 2.93
C GLY A 36 3.73 9.94 2.60
N LEU A 37 3.91 9.49 1.35
CA LEU A 37 3.41 8.22 0.85
C LEU A 37 4.49 7.49 0.05
N LEU A 38 4.59 6.17 0.25
CA LEU A 38 5.22 5.28 -0.72
C LEU A 38 4.27 5.10 -1.91
N ARG A 39 4.77 5.20 -3.14
CA ARG A 39 3.97 5.02 -4.37
C ARG A 39 4.23 3.64 -4.92
N VAL A 40 3.20 2.80 -5.05
CA VAL A 40 3.34 1.43 -5.57
C VAL A 40 2.94 1.41 -7.03
N TYR A 41 3.86 0.99 -7.91
CA TYR A 41 3.63 0.86 -9.35
C TYR A 41 3.68 -0.61 -9.77
N THR A 42 2.87 -0.94 -10.75
CA THR A 42 2.72 -2.30 -11.29
C THR A 42 2.69 -2.23 -12.82
N PRO A 43 3.83 -1.96 -13.48
CA PRO A 43 3.92 -1.83 -14.94
C PRO A 43 3.38 -3.06 -15.69
N TYR A 44 3.51 -4.25 -15.10
CA TYR A 44 2.96 -5.50 -15.62
C TYR A 44 1.44 -5.56 -15.68
N LEU A 45 0.70 -4.61 -15.09
CA LEU A 45 -0.75 -4.46 -15.29
C LEU A 45 -1.09 -3.57 -16.49
N GLY A 46 -0.12 -3.10 -17.27
CA GLY A 46 -0.36 -2.22 -18.42
C GLY A 46 -0.72 -0.77 -18.04
N HIS A 47 -0.41 -0.35 -16.81
CA HIS A 47 -0.53 1.05 -16.40
C HIS A 47 0.50 1.93 -17.14
N ARG A 48 0.14 3.19 -17.38
CA ARG A 48 1.14 4.20 -17.78
C ARG A 48 2.25 4.29 -16.72
N PRO A 49 3.51 4.61 -17.09
CA PRO A 49 4.64 4.54 -16.14
C PRO A 49 4.49 5.45 -14.91
N GLU A 50 3.62 6.47 -15.02
CA GLU A 50 3.41 7.52 -14.03
C GLU A 50 2.29 7.16 -13.06
N ARG A 51 1.53 6.11 -13.39
CA ARG A 51 0.34 5.69 -12.67
C ARG A 51 0.68 4.61 -11.66
N MET A 52 0.60 4.99 -10.39
CA MET A 52 0.61 4.06 -9.26
C MET A 52 -0.72 3.29 -9.19
N VAL A 53 -0.65 2.05 -8.70
CA VAL A 53 -1.83 1.25 -8.35
C VAL A 53 -2.28 1.53 -6.92
N ASN A 54 -1.34 1.87 -6.03
CA ASN A 54 -1.64 2.19 -4.65
C ASN A 54 -0.62 3.16 -4.03
N TYR A 55 -0.99 3.75 -2.89
CA TYR A 55 -0.07 4.42 -1.99
C TYR A 55 0.01 3.67 -0.66
N VAL A 56 1.16 3.73 0.01
CA VAL A 56 1.31 3.24 1.40
C VAL A 56 1.64 4.38 2.34
N ALA A 57 0.77 4.62 3.32
CA ALA A 57 0.97 5.59 4.40
C ALA A 57 1.61 4.95 5.64
N VAL A 58 2.38 5.74 6.39
CA VAL A 58 2.96 5.34 7.67
C VAL A 58 2.16 5.99 8.79
N GLU A 59 1.55 5.17 9.63
CA GLU A 59 0.58 5.65 10.60
C GLU A 59 0.90 5.14 12.02
N PRO A 60 1.86 5.77 12.72
CA PRO A 60 2.26 5.38 14.05
C PRO A 60 1.25 5.83 15.10
N VAL A 61 1.18 5.08 16.19
CA VAL A 61 0.42 5.44 17.38
C VAL A 61 1.33 5.28 18.59
N THR A 62 1.63 6.36 19.29
CA THR A 62 2.50 6.32 20.48
C THR A 62 1.77 5.67 21.67
N ARG A 63 2.51 5.05 22.61
CA ARG A 63 1.93 4.37 23.78
C ARG A 63 1.07 5.28 24.64
N ARG A 64 1.52 6.52 24.85
CA ARG A 64 0.81 7.55 25.61
C ARG A 64 -0.09 8.45 24.75
N GLY A 65 -0.07 8.26 23.43
CA GLY A 65 -0.89 9.03 22.50
C GLY A 65 -2.27 8.40 22.28
N LEU A 66 -3.27 9.25 22.16
CA LEU A 66 -4.63 8.84 21.77
C LEU A 66 -4.85 8.89 20.25
N ARG A 67 -4.07 9.72 19.54
CA ARG A 67 -4.23 9.96 18.09
C ARG A 67 -3.22 9.17 17.27
N ARG A 68 -3.69 8.69 16.12
CA ARG A 68 -2.88 8.13 15.03
C ARG A 68 -2.20 9.29 14.29
N GLY A 69 -0.91 9.15 13.99
CA GLY A 69 -0.24 10.02 13.04
C GLY A 69 -0.54 9.58 11.61
N PHE A 70 -0.50 10.51 10.67
CA PHE A 70 -0.82 10.27 9.26
C PHE A 70 0.26 10.93 8.41
N SER A 71 1.18 10.14 7.86
CA SER A 71 2.33 10.69 7.14
C SER A 71 1.91 11.56 5.95
N GLU A 72 0.76 11.30 5.35
CA GLU A 72 0.20 11.98 4.19
C GLU A 72 -0.63 13.23 4.53
N LEU A 73 -1.14 13.35 5.77
CA LEU A 73 -1.99 14.47 6.20
C LEU A 73 -1.31 15.43 7.16
N GLU A 74 -0.26 14.99 7.85
CA GLU A 74 0.50 15.87 8.73
C GLU A 74 1.25 16.93 7.93
N ARG A 75 1.28 18.15 8.47
CA ARG A 75 2.08 19.24 7.90
C ARG A 75 3.54 19.05 8.30
N SER A 76 4.44 19.07 7.33
CA SER A 76 5.88 18.96 7.59
C SER A 76 6.36 20.13 8.43
N ARG A 77 7.26 19.84 9.37
CA ARG A 77 7.99 20.84 10.15
C ARG A 77 9.31 21.25 9.49
N LEU A 78 9.72 20.55 8.44
CA LEU A 78 10.94 20.87 7.69
C LEU A 78 10.70 22.02 6.71
N ASP A 79 9.52 22.07 6.08
CA ASP A 79 9.20 23.04 5.04
C ASP A 79 7.76 23.56 5.02
N ASP A 80 6.93 23.18 6.01
CA ASP A 80 5.56 23.68 6.18
C ASP A 80 4.56 23.25 5.06
N GLU A 81 4.95 22.31 4.21
CA GLU A 81 4.10 21.74 3.16
C GLU A 81 3.24 20.55 3.66
N PRO A 82 2.09 20.24 3.03
CA PRO A 82 1.27 19.08 3.37
C PRO A 82 1.99 17.73 3.12
N GLY A 83 1.80 16.78 4.03
CA GLY A 83 2.48 15.49 4.05
C GLY A 83 3.90 15.59 4.59
N LEU A 84 4.38 14.53 5.22
CA LEU A 84 5.72 14.42 5.81
C LEU A 84 6.77 14.05 4.76
N THR A 85 7.96 14.62 4.87
CA THR A 85 9.05 14.29 3.96
C THR A 85 9.54 12.85 4.21
N MET A 86 9.82 12.13 3.12
CA MET A 86 10.43 10.81 3.14
C MET A 86 11.65 10.82 2.23
N TRP A 87 12.75 10.25 2.70
CA TRP A 87 14.01 10.25 1.95
C TRP A 87 14.82 9.00 2.23
N THR A 88 15.82 8.76 1.39
CA THR A 88 16.79 7.68 1.53
C THR A 88 18.18 8.26 1.78
N GLY A 89 19.13 7.46 2.25
CA GLY A 89 20.51 7.90 2.45
C GLY A 89 20.60 9.13 3.36
N ASP A 90 21.38 10.13 2.93
CA ASP A 90 21.56 11.42 3.63
C ASP A 90 20.46 12.46 3.31
N GLY A 91 19.53 12.12 2.42
CA GLY A 91 18.41 12.97 2.01
C GLY A 91 18.71 13.98 0.90
N ARG A 92 19.96 14.07 0.40
CA ARG A 92 20.31 14.98 -0.70
C ARG A 92 20.05 14.37 -2.07
N LEU A 93 20.33 13.08 -2.20
CA LEU A 93 20.19 12.30 -3.42
C LEU A 93 19.52 10.97 -3.09
N PRO A 94 18.80 10.35 -4.05
CA PRO A 94 18.26 9.02 -3.82
C PRO A 94 19.41 8.02 -3.65
N ASP A 95 19.33 7.20 -2.59
CA ASP A 95 20.25 6.10 -2.35
C ASP A 95 19.80 4.93 -3.24
N PRO A 96 20.67 4.35 -4.09
CA PRO A 96 20.31 3.26 -4.99
C PRO A 96 19.91 1.97 -4.26
N GLY A 97 20.06 1.91 -2.94
CA GLY A 97 19.81 0.72 -2.13
C GLY A 97 20.94 -0.30 -2.24
N ARG A 98 20.85 -1.33 -1.39
CA ARG A 98 21.85 -2.40 -1.27
C ARG A 98 21.32 -3.69 -1.88
N LEU A 99 22.11 -4.27 -2.77
CA LEU A 99 21.92 -5.64 -3.25
C LEU A 99 22.67 -6.61 -2.34
N ALA A 100 22.03 -7.74 -2.03
CA ALA A 100 22.65 -8.84 -1.31
C ALA A 100 21.97 -10.16 -1.70
N VAL A 101 22.68 -11.28 -1.55
CA VAL A 101 22.07 -12.61 -1.67
C VAL A 101 21.64 -13.07 -0.28
N VAL A 102 20.36 -13.40 -0.12
CA VAL A 102 19.75 -13.92 1.11
C VAL A 102 19.05 -15.22 0.76
N ASP A 103 19.41 -16.32 1.43
CA ASP A 103 18.88 -17.66 1.18
C ASP A 103 18.95 -18.07 -0.30
N GLY A 104 20.07 -17.72 -0.95
CA GLY A 104 20.33 -18.01 -2.36
C GLY A 104 19.59 -17.12 -3.35
N VAL A 105 18.80 -16.15 -2.91
CA VAL A 105 18.04 -15.21 -3.76
C VAL A 105 18.61 -13.80 -3.64
N GLU A 106 18.74 -13.09 -4.76
CA GLU A 106 19.14 -11.69 -4.75
C GLU A 106 18.01 -10.80 -4.22
N VAL A 107 18.36 -9.87 -3.33
CA VAL A 107 17.44 -8.99 -2.63
C VAL A 107 17.93 -7.55 -2.71
N LEU A 108 17.08 -6.67 -3.23
CA LEU A 108 17.25 -5.21 -3.13
C LEU A 108 16.64 -4.71 -1.82
N THR A 109 17.44 -4.04 -0.99
CA THR A 109 16.98 -3.38 0.25
C THR A 109 17.20 -1.88 0.18
N VAL A 110 16.16 -1.11 0.48
CA VAL A 110 16.19 0.36 0.59
C VAL A 110 15.73 0.74 1.99
N LEU A 111 16.45 1.67 2.62
CA LEU A 111 16.05 2.26 3.90
C LEU A 111 15.47 3.65 3.63
N VAL A 112 14.21 3.84 4.01
CA VAL A 112 13.49 5.11 3.87
C VAL A 112 13.31 5.70 5.26
N ARG A 113 13.75 6.94 5.44
CA ARG A 113 13.51 7.76 6.62
C ARG A 113 12.19 8.49 6.42
N CYS A 114 11.34 8.51 7.45
CA CYS A 114 10.16 9.36 7.49
C CYS A 114 10.40 10.49 8.49
N GLU A 115 10.04 11.71 8.12
CA GLU A 115 10.08 12.86 9.01
C GLU A 115 9.35 12.55 10.34
N ARG A 116 9.85 13.15 11.43
CA ARG A 116 9.27 12.99 12.75
C ARG A 116 7.85 13.55 12.82
N PHE A 117 6.93 12.69 13.22
CA PHE A 117 5.52 13.01 13.40
C PHE A 117 5.29 14.04 14.52
N ALA A 118 4.14 14.71 14.45
CA ALA A 118 3.68 15.65 15.46
C ALA A 118 3.64 15.06 16.86
N SER A 119 3.24 13.79 16.93
CA SER A 119 3.14 12.99 18.15
C SER A 119 4.48 12.71 18.84
N GLY A 120 5.61 12.96 18.17
CA GLY A 120 6.97 12.60 18.61
C GLY A 120 7.40 11.19 18.19
N ALA A 121 6.55 10.45 17.45
CA ALA A 121 6.97 9.24 16.76
C ALA A 121 7.96 9.59 15.64
N GLU A 122 8.97 8.74 15.50
CA GLU A 122 10.02 8.82 14.49
C GLU A 122 10.25 7.39 14.00
N VAL A 123 10.13 7.16 12.69
CA VAL A 123 10.02 5.81 12.11
C VAL A 123 10.87 5.72 10.85
N ASP A 124 11.69 4.69 10.77
CA ASP A 124 12.35 4.24 9.56
C ASP A 124 11.54 3.10 8.93
N LEU A 125 11.59 3.02 7.61
CA LEU A 125 11.04 1.93 6.82
C LEU A 125 12.16 1.17 6.12
N ARG A 126 11.98 -0.14 6.01
CA ARG A 126 12.77 -1.02 5.14
C ARG A 126 11.85 -1.48 4.03
N VAL A 127 12.25 -1.17 2.80
CA VAL A 127 11.59 -1.59 1.57
C VAL A 127 12.47 -2.66 0.94
N ARG A 128 11.92 -3.83 0.66
CA ARG A 128 12.67 -4.99 0.16
C ARG A 128 11.97 -5.67 -1.00
N PHE A 129 12.75 -6.04 -1.99
CA PHE A 129 12.31 -6.79 -3.17
C PHE A 129 13.15 -8.04 -3.29
N ARG A 130 12.53 -9.17 -3.64
CA ARG A 130 13.24 -10.43 -3.89
C ARG A 130 13.17 -10.77 -5.37
N ALA A 131 14.30 -11.17 -5.96
CA ALA A 131 14.40 -11.52 -7.38
C ALA A 131 13.35 -12.58 -7.81
N ASP A 132 12.99 -13.51 -6.92
CA ASP A 132 12.04 -14.59 -7.16
C ASP A 132 10.56 -14.21 -6.90
N ARG A 133 10.27 -12.97 -6.50
CA ARG A 133 8.93 -12.47 -6.17
C ARG A 133 8.67 -11.09 -6.80
N PRO A 134 8.61 -10.99 -8.13
CA PRO A 134 8.54 -9.69 -8.83
C PRO A 134 7.25 -8.91 -8.57
N HIS A 135 6.21 -9.53 -8.01
CA HIS A 135 4.90 -8.91 -7.75
C HIS A 135 4.70 -8.54 -6.27
N GLU A 136 5.78 -8.53 -5.49
CA GLU A 136 5.76 -8.31 -4.05
C GLU A 136 6.77 -7.23 -3.64
N VAL A 137 6.42 -6.50 -2.58
CA VAL A 137 7.37 -5.70 -1.81
C VAL A 137 7.20 -5.98 -0.33
N GLU A 138 8.29 -6.31 0.35
CA GLU A 138 8.33 -6.35 1.82
C GLU A 138 8.52 -4.93 2.34
N LEU A 139 7.64 -4.54 3.27
CA LEU A 139 7.69 -3.30 4.01
C LEU A 139 7.76 -3.61 5.50
N ALA A 140 8.70 -2.99 6.20
CA ALA A 140 8.84 -3.12 7.65
C ALA A 140 9.15 -1.77 8.28
N ALA A 141 8.49 -1.45 9.38
CA ALA A 141 8.68 -0.19 10.10
C ALA A 141 9.41 -0.40 11.42
N ALA A 142 10.29 0.53 11.79
CA ALA A 142 10.87 0.58 13.12
C ALA A 142 11.04 2.01 13.62
N ALA A 143 10.65 2.21 14.86
CA ALA A 143 10.94 3.39 15.65
C ALA A 143 12.46 3.56 15.80
N THR A 144 12.95 4.77 15.58
CA THR A 144 14.34 5.12 15.87
C THR A 144 14.59 5.20 17.38
N ALA A 145 15.86 5.29 17.80
CA ALA A 145 16.22 5.39 19.21
C ALA A 145 15.65 6.65 19.90
N THR A 146 15.40 7.72 19.14
CA THR A 146 14.85 9.01 19.59
C THR A 146 13.33 9.09 19.53
N SER A 147 12.69 8.05 18.99
CA SER A 147 11.24 7.96 18.83
C SER A 147 10.53 7.79 20.17
N ARG A 148 9.35 8.39 20.31
CA ARG A 148 8.46 8.03 21.42
C ARG A 148 8.01 6.57 21.27
N PRO A 149 7.94 5.78 22.37
CA PRO A 149 7.53 4.38 22.29
C PRO A 149 6.19 4.20 21.58
N LEU A 150 6.13 3.26 20.64
CA LEU A 150 4.94 2.99 19.85
C LEU A 150 4.07 1.89 20.47
N ARG A 151 2.75 2.06 20.34
CA ARG A 151 1.73 1.05 20.60
C ARG A 151 1.47 0.20 19.36
N SER A 152 1.45 0.84 18.19
CA SER A 152 1.32 0.23 16.86
C SER A 152 1.94 1.15 15.82
N CYS A 153 2.38 0.59 14.69
CA CYS A 153 2.71 1.34 13.49
C CYS A 153 2.04 0.62 12.33
N VAL A 154 1.05 1.23 11.71
CA VAL A 154 0.30 0.61 10.61
C VAL A 154 0.85 1.16 9.30
N LEU A 155 1.07 0.25 8.34
CA LEU A 155 1.32 0.59 6.95
C LEU A 155 0.01 0.39 6.20
N THR A 156 -0.59 1.48 5.75
CA THR A 156 -1.94 1.44 5.15
C THR A 156 -1.83 1.55 3.65
N ALA A 157 -2.43 0.62 2.91
CA ALA A 157 -2.68 0.80 1.48
C ALA A 157 -3.93 1.68 1.32
N THR A 158 -3.80 2.89 0.77
CA THR A 158 -4.82 3.96 0.87
C THR A 158 -5.64 4.22 -0.40
N MET A 159 -5.36 3.53 -1.51
CA MET A 159 -5.96 3.80 -2.83
C MET A 159 -6.79 2.63 -3.36
N GLY A 160 -7.46 1.87 -2.48
CA GLY A 160 -8.35 0.79 -2.91
C GLY A 160 -9.49 1.28 -3.81
N ASN A 161 -9.90 2.55 -3.69
CA ASN A 161 -10.98 3.13 -4.49
C ASN A 161 -10.61 3.30 -5.96
N TYR A 162 -9.31 3.46 -6.27
CA TYR A 162 -8.82 3.62 -7.62
C TYR A 162 -8.99 2.33 -8.41
N ALA A 163 -8.56 1.21 -7.81
CA ALA A 163 -8.78 -0.14 -8.33
C ALA A 163 -10.22 -0.67 -8.06
N ARG A 164 -11.09 0.17 -7.49
CA ARG A 164 -12.45 -0.15 -7.07
C ARG A 164 -12.54 -1.51 -6.38
N LEU A 165 -11.70 -1.72 -5.37
CA LEU A 165 -11.69 -2.96 -4.59
C LEU A 165 -13.04 -3.08 -3.85
N ARG A 166 -13.81 -4.14 -4.08
CA ARG A 166 -15.12 -4.35 -3.44
C ARG A 166 -15.26 -5.67 -2.72
N THR A 167 -14.44 -6.65 -3.06
CA THR A 167 -14.55 -8.00 -2.52
C THR A 167 -13.35 -8.30 -1.64
N LEU A 168 -13.58 -8.43 -0.34
CA LEU A 168 -12.59 -8.83 0.66
C LEU A 168 -12.64 -10.35 0.84
N ARG A 169 -11.50 -11.01 0.74
CA ARG A 169 -11.36 -12.47 0.96
C ARG A 169 -11.16 -12.76 2.44
N LEU A 170 -12.05 -13.57 3.01
CA LEU A 170 -11.98 -14.09 4.37
C LEU A 170 -11.82 -15.62 4.35
N ALA A 171 -11.54 -16.23 5.50
CA ALA A 171 -11.47 -17.68 5.63
C ALA A 171 -12.84 -18.30 5.29
N GLY A 172 -12.89 -19.08 4.21
CA GLY A 172 -14.10 -19.81 3.78
C GLY A 172 -15.22 -18.94 3.19
N ARG A 173 -15.03 -17.62 3.04
CA ARG A 173 -16.04 -16.74 2.44
C ARG A 173 -15.46 -15.46 1.86
N GLU A 174 -16.26 -14.76 1.07
CA GLU A 174 -15.98 -13.41 0.62
C GLU A 174 -16.97 -12.42 1.24
N VAL A 175 -16.53 -11.17 1.40
CA VAL A 175 -17.37 -10.08 1.91
C VAL A 175 -17.31 -8.91 0.95
N HIS A 176 -18.47 -8.49 0.49
CA HIS A 176 -18.58 -7.37 -0.43
C HIS A 176 -18.74 -6.04 0.33
N ALA A 177 -18.15 -4.95 -0.16
CA ALA A 177 -18.23 -3.62 0.45
C ALA A 177 -19.70 -3.18 0.67
N ARG A 178 -20.59 -3.44 -0.31
CA ARG A 178 -22.04 -3.22 -0.20
C ARG A 178 -22.74 -4.01 0.91
N GLN A 179 -22.21 -5.16 1.31
CA GLN A 179 -22.75 -5.93 2.45
C GLN A 179 -22.33 -5.30 3.79
N LEU A 180 -21.13 -4.72 3.85
CA LEU A 180 -20.65 -4.02 5.05
C LEU A 180 -21.36 -2.68 5.26
N TRP A 181 -21.67 -1.98 4.16
CA TRP A 181 -22.24 -0.63 4.21
C TRP A 181 -23.40 -0.42 3.23
N PRO A 182 -24.52 -1.15 3.38
CA PRO A 182 -25.62 -1.13 2.40
C PRO A 182 -26.26 0.26 2.22
N TRP A 183 -26.25 1.07 3.27
CA TRP A 183 -26.92 2.37 3.33
C TRP A 183 -25.97 3.57 3.21
N HIS A 184 -24.68 3.34 3.00
CA HIS A 184 -23.72 4.44 2.92
C HIS A 184 -23.87 5.19 1.58
N ARG A 185 -24.08 6.50 1.67
CA ARG A 185 -24.25 7.42 0.53
C ARG A 185 -23.48 8.73 0.70
N GLY A 186 -22.79 8.93 1.83
CA GLY A 186 -22.08 10.17 2.14
C GLY A 186 -20.68 10.22 1.54
N ASP A 187 -20.13 11.42 1.43
CA ASP A 187 -18.77 11.71 0.92
C ASP A 187 -17.64 11.41 1.92
N ARG A 188 -18.00 11.06 3.17
CA ARG A 188 -17.08 10.67 4.24
C ARG A 188 -16.71 9.19 4.15
N PHE A 189 -15.64 8.80 4.83
CA PHE A 189 -15.35 7.39 5.05
C PHE A 189 -16.49 6.68 5.78
N THR A 190 -16.71 5.41 5.43
CA THR A 190 -17.55 4.50 6.20
C THR A 190 -16.97 4.23 7.59
N LEU A 191 -17.80 3.69 8.49
CA LEU A 191 -17.29 3.06 9.70
C LEU A 191 -16.38 1.88 9.34
N ARG A 192 -15.25 1.79 10.03
CA ARG A 192 -14.25 0.76 9.80
C ARG A 192 -14.80 -0.63 10.15
N ALA A 193 -14.77 -1.55 9.19
CA ALA A 193 -14.98 -2.97 9.45
C ALA A 193 -13.66 -3.59 9.95
N SER A 194 -13.75 -4.55 10.88
CA SER A 194 -12.56 -5.16 11.48
C SER A 194 -12.75 -6.66 11.67
N PHE A 195 -11.73 -7.42 11.24
CA PHE A 195 -11.73 -8.88 11.27
C PHE A 195 -10.51 -9.37 12.06
N GLY A 196 -10.73 -10.30 12.99
CA GLY A 196 -9.64 -10.92 13.74
C GLY A 196 -8.85 -11.94 12.92
N LEU A 197 -7.66 -12.32 13.41
CA LEU A 197 -6.80 -13.31 12.76
C LEU A 197 -7.53 -14.61 12.36
N GLY A 198 -8.46 -15.10 13.21
CA GLY A 198 -9.23 -16.32 12.91
C GLY A 198 -10.21 -16.21 11.75
N ALA A 199 -10.49 -15.00 11.26
CA ALA A 199 -11.34 -14.79 10.08
C ALA A 199 -10.52 -14.65 8.78
N LEU A 200 -9.19 -14.69 8.86
CA LEU A 200 -8.30 -14.47 7.70
C LEU A 200 -7.88 -15.80 7.08
N PRO A 201 -7.77 -15.87 5.75
CA PRO A 201 -7.08 -16.96 5.07
C PRO A 201 -5.69 -17.18 5.64
N ARG A 202 -5.30 -18.46 5.75
CA ARG A 202 -4.02 -18.91 6.27
C ARG A 202 -3.33 -19.75 5.20
N GLU A 203 -2.06 -19.49 4.93
CA GLU A 203 -1.23 -20.42 4.17
C GLU A 203 -0.76 -21.57 5.09
N PRO A 204 -0.29 -22.71 4.54
CA PRO A 204 0.08 -23.88 5.35
C PRO A 204 1.15 -23.62 6.42
N ASP A 205 2.02 -22.64 6.21
CA ASP A 205 3.08 -22.22 7.14
C ASP A 205 2.58 -21.28 8.26
N GLY A 206 1.30 -20.92 8.25
CA GLY A 206 0.73 -19.95 9.20
C GLY A 206 0.87 -18.49 8.75
N THR A 207 1.20 -18.21 7.50
CA THR A 207 1.12 -16.85 6.94
C THR A 207 -0.34 -16.39 6.86
N ALA A 208 -0.64 -15.14 7.25
CA ALA A 208 -1.99 -14.54 7.11
C ALA A 208 -2.07 -13.75 5.83
N VAL A 209 -3.23 -13.77 5.17
CA VAL A 209 -3.46 -12.96 3.96
C VAL A 209 -4.71 -12.11 4.14
N VAL A 210 -4.58 -10.81 3.91
CA VAL A 210 -5.69 -9.85 3.83
C VAL A 210 -5.75 -9.35 2.41
N ALA A 211 -6.67 -9.86 1.60
CA ALA A 211 -6.72 -9.58 0.17
C ALA A 211 -8.07 -9.01 -0.26
N ALA A 212 -8.03 -8.04 -1.16
CA ALA A 212 -9.22 -7.48 -1.79
C ALA A 212 -9.02 -7.33 -3.30
N ARG A 213 -10.13 -7.46 -4.04
CA ARG A 213 -10.17 -7.29 -5.50
C ARG A 213 -11.40 -6.49 -5.95
N GLY A 214 -11.32 -5.92 -7.15
CA GLY A 214 -12.48 -5.38 -7.85
C GLY A 214 -13.44 -6.48 -8.30
N ASP A 215 -14.71 -6.14 -8.42
CA ASP A 215 -15.80 -7.03 -8.84
C ASP A 215 -16.25 -6.80 -10.30
N GLU A 216 -15.67 -5.82 -10.98
CA GLU A 216 -15.96 -5.48 -12.38
C GLU A 216 -15.15 -6.36 -13.34
N ASP A 217 -15.78 -6.82 -14.42
CA ASP A 217 -15.10 -7.60 -15.48
C ASP A 217 -14.25 -6.74 -16.41
N ASP A 218 -14.73 -5.53 -16.74
CA ASP A 218 -13.98 -4.52 -17.47
C ASP A 218 -13.95 -3.20 -16.68
N PRO A 219 -12.98 -3.03 -15.76
CA PRO A 219 -12.85 -1.76 -15.03
C PRO A 219 -12.30 -0.61 -15.90
N ALA A 220 -11.64 -0.90 -17.02
CA ALA A 220 -11.11 0.15 -17.90
C ALA A 220 -12.25 0.80 -18.72
N GLY A 221 -13.27 0.02 -19.08
CA GLY A 221 -14.49 0.47 -19.75
C GLY A 221 -15.61 0.95 -18.84
N ALA A 222 -15.35 1.20 -17.55
CA ALA A 222 -16.37 1.71 -16.62
C ALA A 222 -16.94 3.07 -17.08
N ASP A 223 -18.25 3.24 -16.92
CA ASP A 223 -18.92 4.52 -17.20
C ASP A 223 -18.68 5.49 -16.05
N TYR A 224 -17.95 6.58 -16.31
CA TYR A 224 -17.63 7.62 -15.34
C TYR A 224 -18.51 8.83 -15.56
N GLU A 225 -19.03 9.39 -14.47
CA GLU A 225 -19.69 10.70 -14.56
C GLU A 225 -18.70 11.77 -15.07
N PRO A 226 -19.19 12.80 -15.80
CA PRO A 226 -18.34 13.88 -16.31
C PRO A 226 -17.53 14.63 -15.24
N SER A 227 -17.98 14.58 -13.98
CA SER A 227 -17.31 15.17 -12.83
C SER A 227 -16.05 14.41 -12.38
N VAL A 228 -15.89 13.14 -12.79
CA VAL A 228 -14.76 12.31 -12.41
C VAL A 228 -13.53 12.70 -13.23
N LEU A 229 -12.50 13.20 -12.54
CA LEU A 229 -11.25 13.61 -13.17
C LEU A 229 -10.55 12.43 -13.86
N PRO A 230 -9.92 12.63 -15.04
CA PRO A 230 -9.31 11.54 -15.81
C PRO A 230 -8.25 10.72 -15.07
N HIS A 231 -7.62 11.28 -14.03
CA HIS A 231 -6.63 10.55 -13.23
C HIS A 231 -7.26 9.48 -12.31
N TRP A 232 -8.58 9.52 -12.10
CA TRP A 232 -9.33 8.48 -11.39
C TRP A 232 -9.81 7.35 -12.31
N HIS A 233 -9.68 7.52 -13.62
CA HIS A 233 -10.07 6.49 -14.57
C HIS A 233 -9.06 5.35 -14.46
N TRP A 234 -9.57 4.18 -14.10
CA TRP A 234 -8.79 2.95 -14.07
C TRP A 234 -8.26 2.64 -15.46
N GLN A 235 -7.01 2.16 -15.52
CA GLN A 235 -6.33 1.74 -16.74
C GLN A 235 -5.65 0.42 -16.44
N GLY A 236 -5.52 -0.46 -17.42
CA GLY A 236 -4.80 -1.73 -17.25
C GLY A 236 -5.63 -2.88 -16.68
N GLU A 237 -4.95 -4.00 -16.44
CA GLU A 237 -5.54 -5.28 -16.06
C GLU A 237 -6.04 -5.31 -14.62
N ARG A 238 -7.04 -6.16 -14.37
CA ARG A 238 -7.58 -6.41 -13.02
C ARG A 238 -6.51 -7.05 -12.12
N ALA A 239 -6.54 -6.74 -10.83
CA ALA A 239 -5.63 -7.35 -9.87
C ALA A 239 -6.27 -7.58 -8.49
N GLU A 240 -5.79 -8.59 -7.77
CA GLU A 240 -5.95 -8.73 -6.32
C GLU A 240 -4.81 -7.99 -5.62
N GLN A 241 -5.14 -7.18 -4.63
CA GLN A 241 -4.17 -6.50 -3.77
C GLN A 241 -4.24 -7.11 -2.37
N ALA A 242 -3.08 -7.42 -1.79
CA ALA A 242 -3.01 -8.14 -0.53
C ALA A 242 -1.90 -7.65 0.40
N TRP A 243 -2.20 -7.65 1.70
CA TRP A 243 -1.20 -7.73 2.75
C TRP A 243 -0.99 -9.19 3.13
N VAL A 244 0.23 -9.67 2.96
CA VAL A 244 0.70 -10.98 3.38
C VAL A 244 1.56 -10.81 4.64
N VAL A 245 1.24 -11.56 5.68
CA VAL A 245 1.79 -11.39 7.04
C VAL A 245 2.39 -12.72 7.50
N PRO A 246 3.70 -12.94 7.30
CA PRO A 246 4.30 -14.27 7.50
C PRO A 246 4.23 -14.82 8.94
N ASP A 247 4.38 -13.96 9.94
CA ASP A 247 4.24 -14.27 11.37
C ASP A 247 3.27 -13.23 11.96
N PRO A 248 1.96 -13.52 11.91
CA PRO A 248 0.93 -12.61 12.38
C PRO A 248 0.84 -12.65 13.91
N HIS A 249 0.73 -11.48 14.53
CA HIS A 249 0.47 -11.42 15.96
C HIS A 249 -0.93 -11.99 16.29
N PRO A 250 -1.16 -12.68 17.44
CA PRO A 250 -2.49 -13.20 17.81
C PRO A 250 -3.60 -12.12 17.90
N ARG A 251 -3.20 -10.88 18.18
CA ARG A 251 -4.07 -9.68 18.20
C ARG A 251 -4.16 -8.95 16.87
N LEU A 252 -3.69 -9.54 15.78
CA LEU A 252 -3.82 -8.95 14.45
C LEU A 252 -5.30 -8.71 14.12
N ARG A 253 -5.54 -7.56 13.49
CA ARG A 253 -6.82 -7.16 12.92
C ARG A 253 -6.61 -6.73 11.48
N ALA A 254 -7.30 -7.37 10.55
CA ALA A 254 -7.52 -6.79 9.23
C ALA A 254 -8.58 -5.70 9.36
N GLN A 255 -8.36 -4.54 8.76
CA GLN A 255 -9.31 -3.44 8.81
C GLN A 255 -9.51 -2.83 7.43
N VAL A 256 -10.76 -2.52 7.11
CA VAL A 256 -11.15 -1.82 5.89
C VAL A 256 -12.14 -0.71 6.20
N ASN A 257 -12.06 0.36 5.44
CA ASN A 257 -13.14 1.34 5.29
C ASN A 257 -13.42 1.52 3.80
N GLY A 258 -14.48 2.26 3.47
CA GLY A 258 -14.86 2.52 2.10
C GLY A 258 -15.35 3.93 1.90
N ARG A 259 -15.56 4.26 0.63
CA ARG A 259 -16.11 5.54 0.14
C ARG A 259 -17.05 5.26 -1.03
N VAL A 260 -17.96 6.18 -1.29
CA VAL A 260 -18.77 6.20 -2.53
C VAL A 260 -18.34 7.31 -3.50
N THR A 261 -17.43 8.20 -3.09
CA THR A 261 -16.82 9.23 -3.93
C THR A 261 -15.31 9.14 -3.90
N TYR A 262 -14.66 9.55 -4.99
CA TYR A 262 -13.21 9.59 -5.09
C TYR A 262 -12.59 10.56 -4.07
N TRP A 263 -11.37 10.24 -3.62
CA TRP A 263 -10.66 11.02 -2.61
C TRP A 263 -10.57 12.51 -2.97
N ALA A 264 -10.76 13.38 -1.96
CA ALA A 264 -10.76 14.84 -2.10
C ALA A 264 -11.72 15.37 -3.18
N SER A 265 -12.83 14.67 -3.44
CA SER A 265 -13.86 15.08 -4.39
C SER A 265 -15.27 14.65 -3.95
N SER A 266 -16.28 15.18 -4.64
CA SER A 266 -17.67 14.70 -4.60
C SER A 266 -18.01 13.77 -5.78
N ALA A 267 -17.05 13.49 -6.66
CA ALA A 267 -17.29 12.69 -7.86
C ALA A 267 -17.51 11.21 -7.47
N PRO A 268 -18.59 10.57 -7.94
CA PRO A 268 -18.94 9.23 -7.50
C PRO A 268 -17.98 8.18 -8.08
N ILE A 269 -17.82 7.11 -7.31
CA ILE A 269 -17.13 5.90 -7.76
C ILE A 269 -18.15 5.06 -8.54
N PRO A 270 -17.89 4.72 -9.82
CA PRO A 270 -18.77 3.86 -10.61
C PRO A 270 -19.06 2.55 -9.86
N GLY A 271 -20.32 2.09 -9.81
CA GLY A 271 -20.68 0.87 -9.06
C GLY A 271 -20.81 1.05 -7.54
N GLY A 272 -20.64 2.27 -7.01
CA GLY A 272 -20.88 2.61 -5.61
C GLY A 272 -19.71 2.26 -4.70
N VAL A 273 -20.02 1.87 -3.45
CA VAL A 273 -19.02 1.79 -2.38
C VAL A 273 -17.85 0.85 -2.73
N ALA A 274 -16.64 1.37 -2.63
CA ALA A 274 -15.39 0.63 -2.76
C ALA A 274 -14.54 0.82 -1.50
N PHE A 275 -13.66 -0.14 -1.21
CA PHE A 275 -12.70 -0.02 -0.12
C PHE A 275 -11.70 1.09 -0.43
N GLU A 276 -11.42 1.95 0.54
CA GLU A 276 -10.30 2.90 0.44
C GLU A 276 -9.05 2.27 1.02
N ASN A 277 -9.09 2.05 2.34
CA ASN A 277 -7.96 1.60 3.11
C ASN A 277 -8.03 0.09 3.31
N LEU A 278 -6.93 -0.59 3.02
CA LEU A 278 -6.70 -1.97 3.39
C LEU A 278 -5.53 -2.01 4.38
N GLU A 279 -5.82 -2.44 5.61
CA GLU A 279 -4.87 -2.34 6.72
C GLU A 279 -4.69 -3.67 7.46
N VAL A 280 -3.45 -3.90 7.89
CA VAL A 280 -3.12 -4.87 8.94
C VAL A 280 -2.70 -4.10 10.19
N ARG A 281 -3.43 -4.30 11.28
CA ARG A 281 -3.14 -3.68 12.57
C ARG A 281 -2.77 -4.73 13.60
N GLU A 282 -1.58 -4.61 14.16
CA GLU A 282 -1.09 -5.42 15.27
C GLU A 282 -0.32 -4.57 16.30
N PRO A 283 -0.08 -5.10 17.52
CA PRO A 283 0.84 -4.47 18.46
C PRO A 283 2.21 -4.23 17.82
N TYR A 284 2.83 -3.10 18.16
CA TYR A 284 4.09 -2.69 17.58
C TYR A 284 5.21 -3.73 17.82
N ARG A 285 5.82 -4.19 16.73
CA ARG A 285 7.03 -5.01 16.69
C ARG A 285 7.98 -4.39 15.66
N PRO A 286 9.19 -3.95 16.04
CA PRO A 286 10.11 -3.30 15.10
C PRO A 286 10.53 -4.27 14.00
N TRP A 287 10.71 -3.76 12.78
CA TRP A 287 11.24 -4.49 11.62
C TRP A 287 10.47 -5.76 11.23
N ARG A 288 9.21 -5.87 11.69
CA ARG A 288 8.34 -6.96 11.30
C ARG A 288 7.98 -6.83 9.81
N PRO A 289 8.26 -7.85 8.98
CA PRO A 289 7.93 -7.80 7.56
C PRO A 289 6.41 -7.94 7.33
N LEU A 290 5.87 -7.00 6.56
CA LEU A 290 4.56 -7.07 5.92
C LEU A 290 4.80 -7.02 4.41
N VAL A 291 4.26 -7.98 3.67
CA VAL A 291 4.45 -8.04 2.22
C VAL A 291 3.21 -7.47 1.55
N PHE A 292 3.36 -6.40 0.77
CA PHE A 292 2.32 -5.92 -0.12
C PHE A 292 2.47 -6.63 -1.46
N ARG A 293 1.44 -7.37 -1.85
CA ARG A 293 1.39 -8.16 -3.09
C ARG A 293 0.29 -7.59 -3.98
N VAL A 294 0.59 -7.44 -5.26
CA VAL A 294 -0.42 -7.14 -6.29
C VAL A 294 -0.32 -8.23 -7.33
N THR A 295 -1.40 -8.97 -7.57
CA THR A 295 -1.39 -10.13 -8.49
C THR A 295 -2.41 -9.92 -9.58
N PRO A 296 -2.02 -10.00 -10.87
CA PRO A 296 -2.98 -9.96 -11.97
C PRO A 296 -4.04 -11.04 -11.77
N LEU A 297 -5.30 -10.67 -11.99
CA LEU A 297 -6.36 -11.67 -12.07
C LEU A 297 -6.35 -12.27 -13.48
N PRO A 298 -6.63 -13.58 -13.64
CA PRO A 298 -6.76 -14.17 -14.96
C PRO A 298 -7.75 -13.36 -15.80
N GLY A 299 -7.35 -13.01 -17.02
CA GLY A 299 -8.28 -12.44 -17.98
C GLY A 299 -9.39 -13.44 -18.27
N THR A 300 -10.64 -12.98 -18.36
CA THR A 300 -11.69 -13.71 -19.06
C THR A 300 -11.41 -13.62 -20.56
N SER A 301 -10.37 -14.32 -21.01
CA SER A 301 -10.00 -14.43 -22.41
C SER A 301 -9.74 -15.91 -22.70
N ASP A 302 -10.82 -16.67 -22.88
CA ASP A 302 -10.90 -17.82 -23.78
C ASP A 302 -12.36 -18.31 -23.85
N SER A 303 -13.11 -17.69 -24.77
CA SER A 303 -14.24 -18.32 -25.44
C SER A 303 -14.35 -17.69 -26.82
N GLY A 304 -13.64 -18.29 -27.77
CA GLY A 304 -13.63 -17.94 -29.19
C GLY A 304 -12.73 -18.89 -29.97
#